data_AF-A0A9P2TDL3-F1
#
_entry.id   AF-A0A9P2TDL3-F1
#
_cell.length_a   1.000
_cell.length_b   1.000
_cell.length_c   1.000
_cell.angle_alpha   90.00
_cell.angle_beta   90.00
_cell.angle_gamma   90.00
#
_symmetry.space_group_name_H-M   'P 1'
#
loop_
_entity.id
_entity.type
_entity.pdbx_description
1 polymer ?
#
loop_
_entity_poly.entity_id
_entity_poly.type
_entity_poly.pdbx_seq_one_letter_code
_entity_poly.pdbx_strand_id
1 'polypeptide(L)'
;MNYPIDDVEQVIEATEREFPPSTRSRLIAKLRKGIHLDDAARELGTTPQRVFAAARVLREFGDQLDATLMAERDPALPHGTVTGYNKRCRCPECRAAIQRRM
;
A
#
# COMPACT_ATOMS: atom_id res chain seq x y z
N MET A 1 8.30 8.51 -25.57
CA MET A 1 8.13 7.04 -25.60
C MET A 1 6.65 6.72 -25.46
N ASN A 2 6.02 6.23 -26.51
CA ASN A 2 4.63 5.76 -26.50
C ASN A 2 4.67 4.29 -26.09
N TYR A 3 4.39 3.98 -24.82
CA TYR A 3 4.24 2.59 -24.39
C TYR A 3 2.94 2.05 -25.01
N PRO A 4 2.98 0.93 -25.76
CA PRO A 4 1.77 0.36 -26.35
C PRO A 4 0.76 0.03 -25.25
N ILE A 5 -0.53 0.27 -25.51
CA ILE A 5 -1.63 0.02 -24.57
C ILE A 5 -1.61 -1.45 -24.09
N ASP A 6 -1.15 -2.36 -24.95
CA ASP A 6 -0.97 -3.78 -24.65
C ASP A 6 -0.04 -4.06 -23.46
N ASP A 7 0.97 -3.22 -23.22
CA ASP A 7 1.89 -3.37 -22.08
C ASP A 7 1.18 -3.03 -20.76
N VAL A 8 0.27 -2.05 -20.78
CA VAL A 8 -0.46 -1.60 -19.60
C VAL A 8 -1.49 -2.64 -19.19
N GLU A 9 -2.25 -3.19 -20.13
CA GLU A 9 -3.24 -4.23 -19.85
C GLU A 9 -2.60 -5.50 -19.31
N GLN A 10 -1.46 -5.93 -19.88
CA GLN A 10 -0.70 -7.07 -19.37
C GLN A 10 -0.20 -6.87 -17.94
N VAL A 11 0.26 -5.66 -17.60
CA VAL A 11 0.68 -5.31 -16.24
C VAL A 11 -0.51 -5.34 -15.27
N ILE A 12 -1.67 -4.84 -15.68
CA ILE A 12 -2.90 -4.90 -14.87
C ILE A 12 -3.27 -6.36 -14.62
N GLU A 13 -3.39 -7.18 -15.66
CA GLU A 13 -3.78 -8.59 -15.54
C GLU A 13 -2.78 -9.41 -14.70
N ALA A 14 -1.48 -9.18 -14.86
CA ALA A 14 -0.46 -9.82 -14.03
C ALA A 14 -0.61 -9.40 -12.55
N THR A 15 -0.87 -8.12 -12.30
CA THR A 15 -1.07 -7.60 -10.95
C THR A 15 -2.36 -8.13 -10.33
N GLU A 16 -3.44 -8.25 -11.08
CA GLU A 16 -4.70 -8.83 -10.59
C GLU A 16 -4.57 -10.31 -10.23
N ARG A 17 -3.75 -11.07 -10.98
CA ARG A 17 -3.41 -12.46 -10.65
C ARG A 17 -2.60 -12.57 -9.37
N GLU A 18 -1.65 -11.67 -9.15
CA GLU A 18 -0.85 -11.64 -7.91
C GLU A 18 -1.65 -11.11 -6.71
N PHE A 19 -2.53 -10.12 -6.93
CA PHE A 19 -3.36 -9.46 -5.93
C PHE A 19 -4.86 -9.60 -6.24
N PRO A 20 -5.42 -10.82 -6.12
CA PRO A 20 -6.83 -11.03 -6.37
C PRO A 20 -7.70 -10.25 -5.35
N PRO A 21 -8.99 -9.98 -5.66
CA PRO A 21 -9.90 -9.25 -4.78
C PRO A 21 -9.95 -9.77 -3.33
N SER A 22 -9.78 -11.09 -3.16
CA SER A 22 -9.74 -11.75 -1.84
C SER A 22 -8.50 -11.36 -1.03
N THR A 23 -7.32 -11.32 -1.65
CA THR A 23 -6.07 -10.88 -1.00
C THR A 23 -6.15 -9.41 -0.61
N ARG A 24 -6.64 -8.56 -1.52
CA ARG A 24 -6.83 -7.12 -1.27
C ARG A 24 -7.80 -6.89 -0.10
N SER A 25 -8.97 -7.54 -0.13
CA SER A 25 -9.97 -7.45 0.94
C SER A 25 -9.43 -7.94 2.29
N ARG A 26 -8.67 -9.05 2.31
CA ARG A 26 -8.04 -9.58 3.53
C ARG A 26 -7.01 -8.61 4.10
N LEU A 27 -6.20 -7.97 3.24
CA LEU A 27 -5.24 -6.96 3.67
C LEU A 27 -5.96 -5.79 4.35
N ILE A 28 -6.98 -5.21 3.71
CA ILE A 28 -7.76 -4.10 4.27
C ILE A 28 -8.43 -4.50 5.59
N ALA A 29 -9.01 -5.69 5.67
CA ALA A 29 -9.62 -6.19 6.89
C ALA A 29 -8.62 -6.36 8.05
N LYS A 30 -7.36 -6.73 7.76
CA LYS A 30 -6.29 -6.79 8.77
C LYS A 30 -5.90 -5.40 9.27
N LEU A 31 -5.75 -4.43 8.37
CA LEU A 31 -5.44 -3.04 8.73
C LEU A 31 -6.51 -2.45 9.66
N ARG A 32 -7.80 -2.64 9.33
CA ARG A 32 -8.94 -2.21 10.16
C ARG A 32 -9.03 -2.88 11.53
N LYS A 33 -8.27 -3.96 11.75
CA LYS A 33 -8.12 -4.62 13.06
C LYS A 33 -6.91 -4.11 13.83
N GLY A 34 -6.25 -3.05 13.34
CA GLY A 34 -5.03 -2.49 13.92
C GLY A 34 -3.76 -3.28 13.58
N ILE A 35 -3.82 -4.29 12.69
CA ILE A 35 -2.61 -4.99 12.26
C ILE A 35 -1.80 -4.06 11.36
N HIS A 36 -0.52 -3.91 11.68
CA HIS A 36 0.38 -3.08 10.90
C HIS A 36 0.57 -3.62 9.48
N LEU A 37 0.67 -2.75 8.47
CA LEU A 37 0.82 -3.14 7.05
C LEU A 37 1.96 -4.14 6.82
N ASP A 38 3.12 -3.89 7.41
CA ASP A 38 4.29 -4.76 7.28
C ASP A 38 4.00 -6.18 7.77
N ASP A 39 3.22 -6.33 8.85
CA ASP A 39 2.87 -7.64 9.41
C ASP A 39 1.71 -8.27 8.63
N ALA A 40 0.70 -7.49 8.24
CA ALA A 40 -0.41 -7.95 7.41
C ALA A 40 0.06 -8.45 6.03
N ALA A 41 1.02 -7.77 5.40
CA ALA A 41 1.63 -8.18 4.15
C ALA A 41 2.38 -9.52 4.32
N ARG A 42 3.18 -9.64 5.39
CA ARG A 42 3.91 -10.87 5.70
C ARG A 42 2.98 -12.06 5.93
N GLU A 43 1.91 -11.87 6.69
CA GLU A 43 0.90 -12.92 6.95
C GLU A 43 0.16 -13.38 5.69
N LEU A 44 0.07 -12.51 4.67
CA LEU A 44 -0.51 -12.84 3.36
C LEU A 44 0.51 -13.38 2.36
N GLY A 45 1.75 -13.65 2.80
CA GLY A 45 2.81 -14.18 1.94
C GLY A 45 3.34 -13.17 0.91
N THR A 46 3.22 -11.87 1.18
CA THR A 46 3.71 -10.80 0.30
C THR A 46 4.57 -9.79 1.07
N THR A 47 4.97 -8.70 0.41
CA THR A 47 5.80 -7.64 1.00
C THR A 47 5.12 -6.27 0.88
N PRO A 48 5.43 -5.30 1.76
CA PRO A 48 4.91 -3.94 1.62
C PRO A 48 5.24 -3.31 0.27
N GLN A 49 6.42 -3.59 -0.27
CA GLN A 49 6.83 -3.11 -1.59
C GLN A 49 5.89 -3.62 -2.69
N ARG A 50 5.55 -4.92 -2.67
CA ARG A 50 4.60 -5.52 -3.63
C ARG A 50 3.19 -4.98 -3.45
N VAL A 51 2.73 -4.80 -2.22
CA VAL A 51 1.44 -4.16 -1.92
C VAL A 51 1.37 -2.76 -2.54
N PHE A 52 2.40 -1.93 -2.34
CA PHE A 52 2.42 -0.57 -2.89
C PHE A 52 2.65 -0.53 -4.40
N ALA A 53 3.34 -1.52 -4.98
CA ALA A 53 3.42 -1.67 -6.43
C ALA A 53 2.03 -1.98 -7.01
N ALA A 54 1.33 -2.95 -6.42
CA ALA A 54 -0.03 -3.31 -6.82
C ALA A 54 -1.02 -2.14 -6.65
N ALA A 55 -0.91 -1.36 -5.58
CA ALA A 55 -1.73 -0.17 -5.33
C ALA A 55 -1.56 0.93 -6.40
N ARG A 56 -0.39 1.02 -7.06
CA ARG A 56 -0.16 1.98 -8.15
C ARG A 56 -0.82 1.55 -9.45
N VAL A 57 -0.87 0.25 -9.71
CA VAL A 57 -1.46 -0.35 -10.91
C VAL A 57 -2.98 -0.44 -10.75
N LEU A 58 -3.45 -0.96 -9.62
CA LEU A 58 -4.86 -1.15 -9.29
C LEU A 58 -5.38 0.05 -8.50
N ARG A 59 -5.75 1.12 -9.21
CA ARG A 59 -6.10 2.44 -8.62
C ARG A 59 -7.14 2.37 -7.50
N GLU A 60 -8.25 1.67 -7.70
CA GLU A 60 -9.32 1.54 -6.69
C GLU A 60 -8.81 0.87 -5.40
N PHE A 61 -7.92 -0.12 -5.54
CA PHE A 61 -7.27 -0.74 -4.39
C PHE A 61 -6.30 0.22 -3.70
N GLY A 62 -5.54 1.00 -4.47
CA GLY A 62 -4.66 2.02 -3.92
C GLY A 62 -5.40 3.08 -3.12
N ASP A 63 -6.51 3.60 -3.65
CA ASP A 63 -7.34 4.59 -2.97
C ASP A 63 -7.93 4.01 -1.66
N GLN A 64 -8.43 2.77 -1.70
CA GLN A 64 -8.93 2.09 -0.51
C GLN A 64 -7.83 1.84 0.54
N LEU A 65 -6.64 1.44 0.10
CA LEU A 65 -5.49 1.20 0.96
C LEU A 65 -5.07 2.49 1.66
N ASP A 66 -4.92 3.59 0.92
CA ASP A 66 -4.50 4.87 1.48
C ASP A 66 -5.55 5.44 2.43
N ALA A 67 -6.83 5.38 2.08
CA ALA A 67 -7.92 5.75 2.99
C ALA A 67 -7.87 4.94 4.30
N THR A 68 -7.65 3.63 4.21
CA THR A 68 -7.54 2.76 5.39
C THR A 68 -6.32 3.11 6.23
N LEU A 69 -5.15 3.30 5.62
CA LEU A 69 -3.93 3.69 6.33
C LEU A 69 -4.01 5.09 6.94
N MET A 70 -4.88 5.96 6.43
CA MET A 70 -5.18 7.26 7.04
C MET A 70 -6.14 7.14 8.23
N ALA A 71 -7.17 6.30 8.11
CA ALA A 71 -8.14 6.07 9.18
C ALA A 71 -7.52 5.36 10.39
N GLU A 72 -6.64 4.39 10.15
CA GLU A 72 -6.03 3.55 11.19
C GLU A 72 -4.69 4.11 11.71
N ARG A 73 -4.50 5.44 11.61
CA ARG A 73 -3.28 6.10 12.10
C ARG A 73 -3.22 6.09 13.62
N ASP A 74 -2.05 5.80 14.17
CA ASP A 74 -1.75 6.05 15.57
C ASP A 74 -1.62 7.56 15.83
N PRO A 75 -2.51 8.21 16.60
CA PRO A 75 -2.48 9.64 16.85
C PRO A 75 -1.26 10.10 17.66
N ALA A 76 -0.55 9.19 18.34
CA ALA A 76 0.67 9.51 19.09
C ALA A 76 1.91 9.62 18.20
N LEU A 77 1.83 9.25 16.91
CA LEU A 77 2.94 9.34 15.97
C LEU A 77 2.96 10.69 15.25
N PRO A 78 4.16 11.28 15.05
CA PRO A 78 4.30 12.48 14.22
C PRO A 78 4.20 12.12 12.73
N HIS A 79 2.97 12.01 12.21
CA HIS A 79 2.70 11.71 10.81
C HIS A 79 3.30 12.74 9.86
N GLY A 80 3.59 12.33 8.61
CA GLY A 80 4.19 13.21 7.61
C GLY A 80 5.67 13.52 7.87
N THR A 81 6.32 12.81 8.80
CA THR A 81 7.74 12.97 9.11
C THR A 81 8.51 11.66 8.91
N VAL A 82 9.83 11.78 8.75
CA VAL A 82 10.74 10.62 8.74
C VAL A 82 10.65 9.84 10.05
N THR A 83 10.46 10.52 11.18
CA THR A 83 10.28 9.88 12.49
C THR A 83 9.03 9.00 12.50
N GLY A 84 7.90 9.50 11.98
CA GLY A 84 6.66 8.73 11.86
C GLY A 84 6.85 7.50 10.97
N TYR A 85 7.54 7.66 9.84
CA TYR A 85 7.87 6.54 8.95
C TYR A 85 8.79 5.49 9.61
N ASN A 86 9.81 5.94 10.35
CA ASN A 86 10.74 5.06 11.06
C ASN A 86 10.06 4.29 12.20
N LYS A 87 9.02 4.88 12.82
CA LYS A 87 8.09 4.18 13.72
C LYS A 87 7.07 3.29 12.99
N ARG A 88 7.42 2.87 11.77
CA ARG A 88 6.70 1.96 10.88
C ARG A 88 5.47 2.53 10.19
N CYS A 89 4.96 3.72 10.50
CA CYS A 89 3.77 4.25 9.82
C CYS A 89 3.92 4.26 8.29
N ARG A 90 2.92 3.72 7.58
CA ARG A 90 2.90 3.60 6.12
C ARG A 90 1.85 4.46 5.42
N CYS A 91 1.21 5.39 6.15
CA CYS A 91 0.25 6.32 5.58
C CYS A 91 0.88 7.17 4.44
N PRO A 92 0.07 7.69 3.51
CA PRO A 92 0.57 8.43 2.35
C PRO A 92 1.51 9.60 2.73
N GLU A 93 1.21 10.32 3.81
CA GLU A 93 2.04 11.42 4.29
C GLU A 93 3.42 10.95 4.78
N CYS A 94 3.49 9.88 5.58
CA CYS A 94 4.76 9.31 6.04
C CYS A 94 5.60 8.75 4.89
N ARG A 95 4.95 8.13 3.88
CA ARG A 95 5.64 7.66 2.67
C ARG A 95 6.20 8.82 1.84
N ALA A 96 5.44 9.91 1.68
CA ALA A 96 5.89 11.10 0.96
C ALA A 96 7.07 11.79 1.65
N ALA A 97 7.11 11.78 3.00
CA ALA A 97 8.20 12.38 3.77
C ALA A 97 9.57 11.75 3.48
N ILE A 98 9.63 10.45 3.17
CA ILE A 98 10.86 9.74 2.79
C ILE A 98 11.23 10.02 1.35
N GLN A 99 10.25 10.02 0.43
CA GLN A 99 10.51 10.26 -0.99
C GLN A 99 11.10 11.64 -1.25
N ARG A 100 10.73 12.66 -0.47
CA ARG A 100 11.30 14.02 -0.58
C ARG A 100 12.75 14.15 -0.13
N ARG A 101 13.31 13.12 0.51
CA ARG A 101 14.70 13.12 1.01
C ARG A 101 15.65 12.25 0.19
N MET A 102 15.11 11.46 -0.74
CA MET A 102 15.87 10.68 -1.71
C MET A 102 16.13 11.52 -2.95
#